data_AF-A0A357V8N0-F1
#
_entry.id   AF-A0A357V8N0-F1
#
_cell.length_a   1.000
_cell.length_b   1.000
_cell.length_c   1.000
_cell.angle_alpha   90.00
_cell.angle_beta   90.00
_cell.angle_gamma   90.00
#
_symmetry.space_group_name_H-M   'P 1'
#
loop_
_entity.id
_entity.type
_entity.pdbx_description
1 polymer ?
#
loop_
_entity_poly.entity_id
_entity_poly.type
_entity_poly.pdbx_seq_one_letter_code
_entity_poly.pdbx_strand_id
1 'polypeptide(L)' 'MPSGHRRFALAPLATAGLWGLLIAVTLTARPLLPVDETRYLAVAWEMWQRGDFLVPYLNGEPYS' A
#
# COMPACT_ATOMS: atom_id res chain seq x y z
N MET A 1 -36.68 20.01 8.88
CA MET A 1 -36.27 18.75 8.21
C MET A 1 -34.83 18.89 7.72
N PRO A 2 -33.83 18.19 8.27
CA PRO A 2 -32.47 18.27 7.78
C PRO A 2 -32.33 17.40 6.53
N SER A 3 -32.05 18.03 5.39
CA SER A 3 -31.85 17.43 4.07
C SER A 3 -30.82 16.28 4.08
N GLY A 4 -31.25 15.06 3.74
CA GLY A 4 -30.49 13.80 3.82
C GLY A 4 -29.22 13.69 2.99
N HIS A 5 -28.89 14.67 2.15
CA HIS A 5 -27.76 14.64 1.22
C HIS A 5 -26.38 14.72 1.91
N ARG A 6 -26.30 15.42 3.06
CA ARG A 6 -25.03 15.57 3.81
C ARG A 6 -24.57 14.29 4.49
N ARG A 7 -25.50 13.39 4.85
CA ARG A 7 -25.21 12.13 5.56
C ARG A 7 -24.55 11.11 4.63
N PHE A 8 -24.99 11.08 3.36
CA PHE A 8 -24.46 10.20 2.33
C PHE A 8 -23.08 10.63 1.81
N ALA A 9 -22.74 11.92 1.84
CA ALA A 9 -21.42 12.40 1.40
C ALA A 9 -20.32 12.21 2.46
N LEU A 10 -20.66 12.26 3.75
CA LEU A 10 -19.70 12.09 4.85
C LEU A 10 -19.38 10.61 5.12
N ALA A 11 -20.32 9.71 4.86
CA ALA A 11 -20.12 8.27 5.03
C ALA A 11 -18.92 7.71 4.23
N PRO A 12 -18.78 7.94 2.90
CA PRO A 12 -17.65 7.42 2.14
C PRO A 12 -16.32 8.05 2.55
N LEU A 13 -16.31 9.35 2.88
CA LEU A 13 -15.10 10.03 3.35
C LEU A 13 -14.65 9.51 4.72
N ALA A 14 -15.60 9.26 5.63
CA ALA A 14 -15.30 8.66 6.94
C ALA A 14 -14.78 7.22 6.77
N THR A 15 -15.38 6.43 5.89
CA THR A 15 -14.91 5.07 5.57
C THR A 15 -13.51 5.09 4.95
N ALA A 16 -13.26 5.96 3.97
CA ALA A 16 -11.94 6.10 3.35
C ALA A 16 -10.89 6.57 4.37
N GLY A 17 -11.24 7.52 5.25
CA GLY A 17 -10.37 7.99 6.32
C GLY A 17 -10.04 6.88 7.32
N LEU A 18 -11.03 6.07 7.71
CA LEU A 18 -10.82 4.91 8.57
C LEU A 18 -9.90 3.88 7.90
N TRP A 19 -10.10 3.56 6.62
CA TRP A 19 -9.22 2.66 5.88
C TRP A 19 -7.80 3.19 5.79
N GLY A 20 -7.62 4.47 5.50
CA GLY A 20 -6.31 5.12 5.47
C GLY A 20 -5.61 5.04 6.82
N LEU A 21 -6.32 5.29 7.92
CA LEU A 21 -5.79 5.13 9.26
C LEU A 21 -5.34 3.70 9.55
N LEU A 22 -6.17 2.70 9.21
CA LEU A 22 -5.82 1.30 9.41
C LEU A 22 -4.58 0.89 8.60
N ILE A 23 -4.47 1.34 7.35
CA ILE A 23 -3.28 1.12 6.50
C ILE A 23 -2.05 1.78 7.13
N ALA A 24 -2.16 3.01 7.60
CA ALA A 24 -1.03 3.70 8.25
C ALA A 24 -0.57 2.97 9.52
N VAL A 25 -1.51 2.50 10.34
CA VAL A 25 -1.21 1.71 11.54
C VAL A 25 -0.52 0.40 11.16
N THR A 26 -1.00 -0.33 10.14
CA THR A 26 -0.34 -1.57 9.73
C THR A 26 1.06 -1.30 9.20
N LEU A 27 1.28 -0.27 8.39
CA LEU A 27 2.62 0.03 7.85
C LEU A 27 3.64 0.46 8.92
N THR A 28 3.18 1.07 10.03
CA THR A 28 4.08 1.63 11.06
C THR A 28 4.26 0.71 12.26
N ALA A 29 3.23 -0.05 12.65
CA ALA A 29 3.24 -0.82 13.89
C ALA A 29 3.71 -2.27 13.70
N ARG A 30 3.78 -2.79 12.47
CA ARG A 30 4.22 -4.17 12.20
C ARG A 30 5.50 -4.19 11.36
N PRO A 31 6.47 -5.06 11.70
CA PRO A 31 7.60 -5.31 10.80
C PRO A 31 7.13 -6.06 9.55
N LEU A 32 7.92 -5.96 8.49
CA LEU A 32 7.75 -6.80 7.30
C LEU A 32 7.96 -8.26 7.67
N LEU A 33 6.99 -9.11 7.32
CA LEU A 33 7.07 -10.53 7.57
C LEU A 33 7.96 -11.20 6.53
N PRO A 34 9.05 -11.89 6.94
CA PRO A 34 9.77 -12.76 6.02
C PRO A 34 8.87 -13.96 5.65
N VAL A 35 8.94 -14.52 4.45
CA VAL A 35 9.87 -14.23 3.33
C VAL A 35 9.19 -13.40 2.23
N ASP A 36 7.87 -13.47 2.11
CA ASP A 36 7.12 -12.86 1.02
C ASP A 36 7.18 -11.33 1.05
N GLU A 37 6.87 -10.69 2.19
CA GLU A 37 6.74 -9.22 2.25
C GLU A 37 8.11 -8.54 2.02
N THR A 38 9.18 -9.11 2.58
CA THR A 38 10.54 -8.60 2.38
C THR A 38 11.03 -8.81 0.96
N ARG A 39 10.69 -9.94 0.33
CA ARG A 39 11.03 -10.22 -1.07
C ARG A 39 10.33 -9.27 -2.03
N TYR A 40 9.02 -9.06 -1.88
CA TYR A 40 8.29 -8.13 -2.76
C TYR A 40 8.76 -6.69 -2.57
N LEU A 41 9.09 -6.29 -1.33
CA LEU A 41 9.68 -4.97 -1.10
C LEU A 41 11.03 -4.82 -1.79
N ALA A 42 11.91 -5.84 -1.70
CA ALA A 42 13.20 -5.81 -2.36
C ALA A 42 13.06 -5.72 -3.89
N VAL A 43 12.11 -6.45 -4.49
CA VAL A 43 11.81 -6.36 -5.92
C VAL A 43 11.37 -4.96 -6.32
N ALA A 44 10.37 -4.41 -5.61
CA ALA A 44 9.87 -3.06 -5.88
C ALA A 44 10.96 -1.99 -5.72
N TRP A 45 11.84 -2.18 -4.72
CA TRP A 45 12.97 -1.29 -4.48
C TRP A 45 13.99 -1.32 -5.61
N GLU A 46 14.36 -2.49 -6.12
CA GLU A 46 15.28 -2.59 -7.27
C GLU A 46 14.69 -1.99 -8.55
N MET A 47 13.41 -2.25 -8.83
CA MET A 47 12.71 -1.63 -9.96
C MET A 47 12.73 -0.11 -9.86
N TRP A 48 12.46 0.43 -8.66
CA TRP A 48 12.54 1.87 -8.39
C TRP A 48 13.96 2.43 -8.59
N GLN A 49 14.98 1.78 -8.04
CA GLN A 49 16.37 2.22 -8.15
C GLN A 49 16.89 2.19 -9.59
N ARG A 50 16.43 1.22 -10.40
CA ARG A 50 16.81 1.08 -11.82
C ARG A 50 16.00 1.98 -12.74
N GLY A 51 14.80 2.39 -12.33
CA GLY A 51 13.82 3.03 -13.22
C GLY A 51 13.22 2.08 -14.26
N ASP A 52 13.41 0.77 -14.10
CA ASP A 52 12.81 -0.27 -14.95
C ASP A 52 11.69 -0.93 -14.17
N PHE A 53 10.45 -0.66 -14.59
CA PHE A 53 9.23 -1.17 -13.97
C PHE A 53 8.57 -2.30 -14.75
N LEU A 54 9.17 -2.74 -15.86
CA LEU A 54 8.60 -3.79 -16.70
C LEU A 54 9.14 -5.16 -16.32
N VAL A 55 10.43 -5.24 -16.00
CA VAL A 55 11.07 -6.49 -15.57
C VAL A 55 11.34 -6.43 -14.06
N PRO A 56 10.70 -7.29 -13.26
CA PRO A 56 11.05 -7.44 -11.84
C PRO A 56 12.47 -8.00 -11.67
N TYR A 57 13.19 -7.47 -10.69
CA TYR A 57 14.54 -7.91 -10.33
C TYR A 57 14.64 -8.21 -8.84
N LEU A 58 15.40 -9.23 -8.46
CA LEU A 58 15.74 -9.55 -7.08
C LEU A 58 17.22 -9.96 -6.98
N ASN A 59 17.98 -9.23 -6.19
CA ASN A 59 19.43 -9.39 -6.02
C ASN A 59 20.20 -9.33 -7.35
N GLY A 60 19.85 -8.42 -8.25
CA GLY A 60 20.55 -8.30 -9.54
C GLY A 60 19.88 -9.04 -10.69
N GLU A 61 19.17 -10.13 -10.42
CA GLU A 61 18.66 -11.08 -11.42
C GLU A 61 17.17 -10.90 -11.71
N PRO A 62 16.70 -11.16 -12.95
CA PRO A 62 15.26 -11.16 -13.26
C PRO A 62 14.49 -12.14 -12.36
N TYR A 63 13.33 -11.72 -11.86
CA TYR A 63 12.53 -12.46 -10.87
C TYR A 63 11.10 -12.74 -11.36
N SER A 64 10.75 -14.00 -11.64
CA SER A 64 9.42 -14.42 -12.12
C SER A 64 8.68 -15.34 -11.15
#